data_AF-A0A9D1IDU7-F1
#
_entry.id   AF-A0A9D1IDU7-F1
#
_cell.length_a   1.000
_cell.length_b   1.000
_cell.length_c   1.000
_cell.angle_alpha   90.00
_cell.angle_beta   90.00
_cell.angle_gamma   90.00
#
_symmetry.space_group_name_H-M   'P 1'
#
loop_
_entity.id
_entity.type
_entity.pdbx_description
1 polymer ?
#
loop_
_entity_poly.entity_id
_entity_poly.type
_entity_poly.pdbx_seq_one_letter_code
_entity_poly.pdbx_strand_id
1 'polypeptide(L)'
;MQPTLLISANWPGMIYLNGRFAGECSAEEKLVAPVSPQGSVYLEYRPLTAKGEALNRKIRFAEGKPSDVPEDVWALAWPGGAVELELFGEEEPAQEEILERIAFPEGTLLMGRADGEQTAVFEDLNGIPRGRLRASNLRLDSGRRLTAVIDLSDRAGHARIEHWAVDAEGFARISSENAWMQGAPHWPLTPENTALCALEAEMLGLCGEAENYLAPELRNRGLLEEICRDAIGCGPMLCAHPDGRSAVALFFQEAERLAVARPVWYHAVPAGGRQGPWQIARIDLDGK
;
A
#
# COMPACT_ATOMS: atom_id res chain seq x y z
N MET A 1 4.03 -23.94 14.51
CA MET A 1 2.98 -22.98 14.90
C MET A 1 1.78 -23.23 14.00
N GLN A 2 0.56 -23.32 14.54
CA GLN A 2 -0.62 -23.53 13.71
C GLN A 2 -1.00 -22.20 13.04
N PRO A 3 -1.05 -22.11 11.70
CA PRO A 3 -1.40 -20.88 11.04
C PRO A 3 -2.91 -20.59 11.13
N THR A 4 -3.23 -19.30 11.15
CA THR A 4 -4.60 -18.79 11.11
C THR A 4 -4.75 -17.91 9.88
N LEU A 5 -5.67 -18.28 8.99
CA LEU A 5 -6.02 -17.47 7.85
C LEU A 5 -6.94 -16.33 8.28
N LEU A 6 -6.72 -15.14 7.74
CA LEU A 6 -7.65 -14.01 7.75
C LEU A 6 -7.99 -13.70 6.30
N ILE A 7 -9.19 -14.05 5.86
CA ILE A 7 -9.58 -14.01 4.45
C ILE A 7 -10.51 -12.83 4.22
N SER A 8 -10.17 -11.95 3.28
CA SER A 8 -11.02 -10.86 2.76
C SER A 8 -11.21 -10.99 1.25
N ALA A 9 -12.29 -10.37 0.75
CA ALA A 9 -12.59 -10.28 -0.68
C ALA A 9 -13.28 -8.96 -0.99
N ASN A 10 -13.08 -8.42 -2.20
CA ASN A 10 -13.68 -7.14 -2.63
C ASN A 10 -15.22 -7.15 -2.57
N TRP A 11 -15.84 -8.31 -2.71
CA TRP A 11 -17.29 -8.48 -2.64
C TRP A 11 -17.66 -9.42 -1.49
N PRO A 12 -18.83 -9.22 -0.85
CA PRO A 12 -19.34 -10.20 0.10
C PRO A 12 -19.50 -11.57 -0.54
N GLY A 13 -19.05 -12.62 0.13
CA GLY A 13 -19.18 -13.99 -0.35
C GLY A 13 -18.96 -15.07 0.69
N MET A 14 -19.32 -16.30 0.33
CA MET A 14 -19.12 -17.49 1.14
C MET A 14 -17.75 -18.12 0.86
N ILE A 15 -17.07 -18.58 1.90
CA ILE A 15 -15.80 -19.30 1.83
C ILE A 15 -15.99 -20.76 2.24
N TYR A 16 -15.41 -21.64 1.45
CA TYR A 16 -15.29 -23.06 1.71
C TYR A 16 -13.80 -23.42 1.79
N LEU A 17 -13.41 -24.10 2.86
CA LEU A 17 -12.05 -24.60 3.04
C LEU A 17 -12.07 -26.13 3.02
N ASN A 18 -11.30 -26.71 2.11
CA ASN A 18 -11.24 -28.16 1.87
C ASN A 18 -12.63 -28.78 1.65
N GLY A 19 -13.48 -28.08 0.90
CA GLY A 19 -14.85 -28.51 0.57
C GLY A 19 -15.87 -28.35 1.70
N ARG A 20 -15.51 -27.70 2.81
CA ARG A 20 -16.42 -27.44 3.94
C ARG A 20 -16.69 -25.95 4.07
N PHE A 21 -17.96 -25.59 4.26
CA PHE A 21 -18.31 -24.20 4.54
C PHE A 21 -17.58 -23.71 5.81
N ALA A 22 -16.84 -22.62 5.68
CA ALA A 22 -16.02 -22.04 6.74
C ALA A 22 -16.63 -20.75 7.29
N GLY A 23 -17.30 -19.97 6.45
CA GLY A 23 -17.99 -18.74 6.83
C GLY A 23 -18.18 -17.79 5.65
N GLU A 24 -18.48 -16.53 5.95
CA GLU A 24 -18.62 -15.44 4.98
C GLU A 24 -17.49 -14.41 5.20
N CYS A 25 -17.15 -13.67 4.15
CA CYS A 25 -16.21 -12.54 4.23
C CYS A 25 -16.61 -11.42 3.27
N SER A 26 -16.10 -10.21 3.53
CA SER A 26 -16.14 -9.05 2.64
C SER A 26 -14.82 -8.26 2.75
N ALA A 27 -14.80 -7.03 2.22
CA ALA A 27 -13.67 -6.13 2.38
C ALA A 27 -13.56 -5.63 3.83
N GLU A 28 -14.69 -5.48 4.51
CA GLU A 28 -14.82 -4.97 5.87
C GLU A 28 -14.79 -6.09 6.92
N GLU A 29 -15.25 -7.29 6.57
CA GLU A 29 -15.38 -8.43 7.48
C GLU A 29 -14.51 -9.59 7.04
N LYS A 30 -13.39 -9.81 7.76
CA LYS A 30 -12.46 -10.91 7.51
C LYS A 30 -12.96 -12.22 8.12
N LEU A 31 -12.95 -13.31 7.35
CA LEU A 31 -13.13 -14.66 7.88
C LEU A 31 -11.84 -15.12 8.56
N VAL A 32 -11.94 -15.59 9.81
CA VAL A 32 -10.82 -16.17 10.55
C VAL A 32 -10.94 -17.69 10.60
N ALA A 33 -9.94 -18.41 10.10
CA ALA A 33 -9.96 -19.87 10.07
C ALA A 33 -8.57 -20.49 10.34
N PRO A 34 -8.43 -21.37 11.34
CA PRO A 34 -7.18 -22.11 11.55
C PRO A 34 -6.99 -23.18 10.48
N VAL A 35 -5.75 -23.35 10.01
CA VAL A 35 -5.41 -24.38 9.02
C VAL A 35 -4.19 -25.20 9.43
N SER A 36 -3.95 -26.31 8.72
CA SER A 36 -2.77 -27.15 8.96
C SER A 36 -1.49 -26.37 8.63
N PRO A 37 -0.43 -26.46 9.45
CA PRO A 37 0.85 -25.82 9.13
C PRO A 37 1.58 -26.46 7.94
N GLN A 38 1.16 -27.64 7.51
CA GLN A 38 1.72 -28.32 6.35
C GLN A 38 0.63 -28.85 5.43
N GLY A 39 0.92 -28.85 4.13
CA GLY A 39 0.08 -29.45 3.10
C GLY A 39 -0.64 -28.41 2.25
N SER A 40 -1.79 -28.78 1.69
CA SER A 40 -2.57 -27.89 0.83
C SER A 40 -3.89 -27.53 1.50
N VAL A 41 -4.26 -26.25 1.38
CA VAL A 41 -5.59 -25.74 1.68
C VAL A 41 -6.26 -25.46 0.34
N TYR A 42 -7.42 -26.07 0.11
CA TYR A 42 -8.27 -25.76 -1.03
C TYR A 42 -9.28 -24.72 -0.59
N LEU A 43 -9.20 -23.52 -1.16
CA LEU A 43 -10.08 -22.40 -0.92
C LEU A 43 -11.06 -22.29 -2.08
N GLU A 44 -12.35 -22.26 -1.77
CA GLU A 44 -13.41 -21.94 -2.71
C GLU A 44 -14.16 -20.71 -2.20
N TYR A 45 -14.31 -19.72 -3.07
CA TYR A 45 -15.03 -18.47 -2.81
C TYR A 45 -16.24 -18.38 -3.73
N ARG A 46 -17.41 -18.14 -3.14
CA ARG A 46 -18.69 -17.99 -3.84
C ARG A 46 -19.28 -16.61 -3.53
N PRO A 47 -19.14 -15.64 -4.44
CA PRO A 47 -19.74 -14.32 -4.28
C PRO A 47 -21.24 -14.39 -4.01
N LEU A 48 -21.73 -13.48 -3.15
CA LEU A 48 -23.15 -13.26 -2.91
C LEU A 48 -23.72 -12.12 -3.77
N THR A 49 -22.88 -11.50 -4.60
CA THR A 49 -23.26 -10.41 -5.51
C THR A 49 -23.01 -10.83 -6.96
N ALA A 50 -23.73 -10.21 -7.90
CA ALA A 50 -23.54 -10.46 -9.34
C ALA A 50 -22.22 -9.89 -9.89
N LYS A 51 -21.52 -9.04 -9.12
CA LYS A 51 -20.25 -8.41 -9.51
C LYS A 51 -19.03 -9.25 -9.16
N GLY A 52 -19.17 -10.18 -8.21
CA GLY A 52 -18.05 -11.03 -7.82
C GLY A 52 -17.92 -12.25 -8.72
N GLU A 53 -16.68 -12.70 -8.90
CA GLU A 53 -16.36 -13.93 -9.59
C GLU A 53 -16.09 -15.06 -8.60
N ALA A 54 -16.58 -16.27 -8.91
CA ALA A 54 -16.31 -17.43 -8.09
C ALA A 54 -14.87 -17.91 -8.30
N LEU A 55 -14.16 -18.18 -7.20
CA LEU A 55 -12.75 -18.61 -7.24
C LEU A 55 -12.59 -19.98 -6.61
N ASN A 56 -11.70 -20.78 -7.19
CA ASN A 56 -11.30 -22.09 -6.67
C ASN A 56 -9.79 -22.19 -6.72
N ARG A 57 -9.13 -22.18 -5.56
CA ARG A 57 -7.68 -22.03 -5.43
C ARG A 57 -7.08 -23.01 -4.46
N LYS A 58 -5.84 -23.40 -4.75
CA LYS A 58 -5.03 -24.29 -3.90
C LYS A 58 -3.85 -23.49 -3.40
N ILE A 59 -3.71 -23.40 -2.07
CA ILE A 59 -2.61 -22.72 -1.41
C ILE A 59 -1.79 -23.77 -0.68
N ARG A 60 -0.47 -23.77 -0.86
CA ARG A 60 0.41 -24.73 -0.18
C ARG A 60 1.08 -24.10 1.02
N PHE A 61 1.02 -24.80 2.16
CA PHE A 61 1.70 -24.42 3.39
C PHE A 61 2.92 -25.30 3.67
N ALA A 62 4.00 -24.66 4.08
CA ALA A 62 5.20 -25.28 4.63
C ALA A 62 5.57 -24.53 5.92
N GLU A 63 5.73 -25.27 7.02
CA GLU A 63 6.12 -24.71 8.32
C GLU A 63 5.22 -23.56 8.83
N GLY A 64 3.93 -23.59 8.48
CA GLY A 64 2.97 -22.55 8.86
C GLY A 64 3.00 -21.30 7.98
N LYS A 65 3.76 -21.29 6.87
CA LYS A 65 3.80 -20.21 5.90
C LYS A 65 3.29 -20.66 4.53
N PRO A 66 2.64 -19.77 3.76
CA PRO A 66 2.39 -20.03 2.35
C PRO A 66 3.71 -20.23 1.59
N SER A 67 3.72 -21.20 0.69
CA SER A 67 4.87 -21.56 -0.16
C SER A 67 4.52 -21.56 -1.64
N ASP A 68 3.23 -21.51 -1.96
CA ASP A 68 2.68 -21.47 -3.31
C ASP A 68 1.34 -20.73 -3.22
N VAL A 69 1.29 -19.52 -3.78
CA VAL A 69 0.15 -18.59 -3.73
C VAL A 69 -0.30 -18.31 -5.17
N PRO A 70 -1.57 -18.57 -5.52
CA PRO A 70 -2.09 -18.33 -6.87
C PRO A 70 -2.10 -16.85 -7.29
N GLU A 71 -2.15 -16.59 -8.59
CA GLU A 71 -2.03 -15.25 -9.20
C GLU A 71 -3.13 -14.24 -8.82
N ASP A 72 -4.30 -14.72 -8.43
CA ASP A 72 -5.49 -13.95 -8.05
C ASP A 72 -5.69 -13.87 -6.53
N VAL A 73 -4.71 -14.33 -5.77
CA VAL A 73 -4.70 -14.28 -4.30
C VAL A 73 -3.44 -13.55 -3.87
N TRP A 74 -3.58 -12.52 -3.04
CA TRP A 74 -2.44 -11.95 -2.34
C TRP A 74 -2.34 -12.51 -0.94
N ALA A 75 -1.12 -12.78 -0.49
CA ALA A 75 -0.86 -13.28 0.85
C ALA A 75 0.12 -12.40 1.61
N LEU A 76 -0.19 -12.11 2.88
CA LEU A 76 0.74 -11.48 3.83
C LEU A 76 0.91 -12.38 5.05
N ALA A 77 2.12 -12.92 5.22
CA ALA A 77 2.45 -13.76 6.36
C ALA A 77 2.99 -12.93 7.53
N TRP A 78 2.32 -13.02 8.68
CA TRP A 78 2.67 -12.30 9.90
C TRP A 78 3.50 -13.15 10.86
N PRO A 79 4.34 -12.53 11.71
CA PRO A 79 4.91 -13.19 12.87
C PRO A 79 3.78 -13.76 13.74
N GLY A 80 3.98 -14.94 14.33
CA GLY A 80 2.93 -15.58 15.13
C GLY A 80 1.93 -16.43 14.33
N GLY A 81 2.11 -16.58 13.01
CA GLY A 81 1.40 -17.57 12.20
C GLY A 81 0.08 -17.10 11.62
N ALA A 82 -0.29 -15.83 11.81
CA ALA A 82 -1.40 -15.24 11.06
C ALA A 82 -0.99 -15.07 9.59
N VAL A 83 -1.92 -15.34 8.68
CA VAL A 83 -1.74 -15.15 7.23
C VAL A 83 -2.98 -14.45 6.71
N GLU A 84 -2.81 -13.23 6.22
CA GLU A 84 -3.88 -12.53 5.53
C GLU A 84 -3.92 -12.99 4.08
N LEU A 85 -5.12 -13.31 3.60
CA LEU A 85 -5.38 -13.66 2.21
C LEU A 85 -6.40 -12.67 1.67
N GLU A 86 -6.05 -12.00 0.60
CA GLU A 86 -6.95 -11.11 -0.12
C GLU A 86 -7.29 -11.73 -1.48
N LEU A 87 -8.58 -11.93 -1.69
CA LEU A 87 -9.11 -12.55 -2.90
C LEU A 87 -9.57 -11.46 -3.87
N PHE A 88 -8.96 -11.45 -5.06
CA PHE A 88 -9.35 -10.56 -6.14
C PHE A 88 -10.08 -11.36 -7.22
N GLY A 89 -11.27 -10.91 -7.61
CA GLY A 89 -11.79 -11.24 -8.94
C GLY A 89 -11.09 -10.38 -9.99
N GLU A 90 -11.34 -10.62 -11.28
CA GLU A 90 -10.97 -9.61 -12.29
C GLU A 90 -11.61 -8.27 -11.89
N GLU A 91 -10.79 -7.24 -11.65
CA GLU A 91 -11.32 -5.90 -11.43
C GLU A 91 -12.00 -5.45 -12.72
N GLU A 92 -13.28 -5.11 -12.65
CA GLU A 92 -13.90 -4.37 -13.75
C GLU A 92 -13.06 -3.11 -13.99
N PRO A 93 -12.62 -2.83 -15.23
CA PRO A 93 -11.84 -1.65 -15.51
C PRO A 93 -12.62 -0.44 -14.99
N ALA A 94 -11.96 0.36 -14.16
CA ALA A 94 -12.53 1.57 -13.59
C ALA A 94 -13.26 2.37 -14.68
N GLN A 95 -14.51 2.72 -14.43
CA GLN A 95 -15.27 3.53 -15.38
C GLN A 95 -14.67 4.94 -15.40
N GLU A 96 -13.82 5.20 -16.41
CA GLU A 96 -13.24 6.51 -16.67
C GLU A 96 -14.35 7.45 -17.18
N GLU A 97 -14.76 8.40 -16.35
CA GLU A 97 -15.66 9.48 -16.74
C GLU A 97 -14.83 10.59 -17.40
N ILE A 98 -14.95 10.73 -18.73
CA ILE A 98 -14.31 11.83 -19.46
C ILE A 98 -15.11 13.11 -19.21
N LEU A 99 -14.48 14.09 -18.57
CA LEU A 99 -15.09 15.38 -18.24
C LEU A 99 -14.73 16.47 -19.25
N GLU A 100 -13.52 16.42 -19.81
CA GLU A 100 -13.02 17.44 -20.72
C GLU A 100 -12.18 16.82 -21.85
N ARG A 101 -12.25 17.43 -23.04
CA ARG A 101 -11.46 17.05 -24.22
C ARG A 101 -10.79 18.30 -24.77
N ILE A 102 -9.47 18.28 -24.87
CA ILE A 102 -8.66 19.45 -25.21
C ILE A 102 -7.81 19.11 -26.43
N ALA A 103 -7.96 19.89 -27.50
CA ALA A 103 -7.26 19.65 -28.76
C ALA A 103 -5.79 20.11 -28.71
N PHE A 104 -4.91 19.24 -29.18
CA PHE A 104 -3.49 19.48 -29.42
C PHE A 104 -3.19 19.27 -30.91
N PRO A 105 -2.17 19.93 -31.49
CA PRO A 105 -1.76 19.70 -32.88
C PRO A 105 -1.42 18.23 -33.16
N GLU A 106 -0.88 17.54 -32.16
CA GLU A 106 -0.40 16.17 -32.24
C GLU A 106 -1.45 15.13 -31.79
N GLY A 107 -2.59 15.56 -31.24
CA GLY A 107 -3.56 14.66 -30.63
C GLY A 107 -4.64 15.34 -29.80
N THR A 108 -5.25 14.60 -28.88
CA THR A 108 -6.27 15.09 -27.95
C THR A 108 -5.92 14.67 -26.53
N LEU A 109 -5.95 15.63 -25.60
CA LEU A 109 -5.88 15.36 -24.17
C LEU A 109 -7.29 15.15 -23.63
N LEU A 110 -7.55 13.98 -23.05
CA LEU A 110 -8.76 13.65 -22.33
C LEU A 110 -8.49 13.81 -20.83
N MET A 111 -9.29 14.64 -20.15
CA MET A 111 -9.24 14.77 -18.70
C MET A 111 -10.55 14.26 -18.09
N GLY A 112 -10.44 13.54 -16.99
CA GLY A 112 -11.56 12.82 -16.41
C GLY A 112 -11.34 12.40 -14.97
N ARG A 113 -12.16 11.47 -14.50
CA ARG A 113 -12.04 10.84 -13.20
C ARG A 113 -12.22 9.33 -13.28
N ALA A 114 -11.49 8.62 -12.43
CA ALA A 114 -11.63 7.19 -12.17
C ALA A 114 -11.29 6.91 -10.71
N ASP A 115 -12.09 6.11 -10.03
CA ASP A 115 -11.88 5.68 -8.64
C ASP A 115 -11.62 6.84 -7.64
N GLY A 116 -12.25 7.98 -7.89
CA GLY A 116 -12.08 9.18 -7.05
C GLY A 116 -10.84 10.02 -7.36
N GLU A 117 -9.95 9.57 -8.25
CA GLU A 117 -8.80 10.31 -8.73
C GLU A 117 -9.09 11.03 -10.06
N GLN A 118 -8.27 12.03 -10.38
CA GLN A 118 -8.29 12.66 -11.69
C GLN A 118 -7.36 11.92 -12.64
N THR A 119 -7.82 11.74 -13.87
CA THR A 119 -7.08 11.04 -14.92
C THR A 119 -6.84 11.96 -16.11
N ALA A 120 -5.66 11.85 -16.72
CA ALA A 120 -5.36 12.44 -18.01
C ALA A 120 -4.85 11.37 -18.96
N VAL A 121 -5.41 11.31 -20.16
CA VAL A 121 -4.98 10.42 -21.25
C VAL A 121 -4.71 11.25 -22.48
N PHE A 122 -3.51 11.13 -23.05
CA PHE A 122 -3.20 11.75 -24.33
C PHE A 122 -3.38 10.71 -25.44
N GLU A 123 -4.29 10.99 -26.37
CA GLU A 123 -4.52 10.20 -27.57
C GLU A 123 -3.88 10.90 -28.78
N ASP A 124 -3.23 10.15 -29.66
CA ASP A 124 -2.74 10.72 -30.92
C ASP A 124 -3.91 11.06 -31.89
N LEU A 125 -3.58 11.58 -33.08
CA LEU A 125 -4.57 11.92 -34.12
C LEU A 125 -5.44 10.74 -34.58
N ASN A 126 -5.04 9.49 -34.31
CA ASN A 126 -5.80 8.28 -34.64
C ASN A 126 -6.62 7.77 -33.45
N GLY A 127 -6.61 8.47 -32.31
CA GLY A 127 -7.28 8.04 -31.09
C GLY A 127 -6.52 6.95 -30.33
N ILE A 128 -5.22 6.74 -30.60
CA ILE A 128 -4.43 5.73 -29.89
C ILE A 128 -3.82 6.39 -28.63
N PRO A 129 -4.05 5.83 -27.42
CA PRO A 129 -3.43 6.33 -26.20
C PRO A 129 -1.90 6.25 -26.25
N ARG A 130 -1.23 7.38 -25.99
CA ARG A 130 0.23 7.51 -25.94
C ARG A 130 0.76 7.68 -24.52
N GLY A 131 -0.05 8.22 -23.62
CA GLY A 131 0.29 8.34 -22.22
C GLY A 131 -0.96 8.39 -21.34
N ARG A 132 -0.80 7.99 -20.08
CA ARG A 132 -1.81 8.09 -19.04
C ARG A 132 -1.17 8.59 -17.75
N LEU A 133 -1.84 9.51 -17.08
CA LEU A 133 -1.50 10.01 -15.74
C LEU A 133 -2.72 9.89 -14.83
N ARG A 134 -2.46 9.52 -13.58
CA ARG A 134 -3.43 9.54 -12.47
C ARG A 134 -2.85 10.35 -11.33
N ALA A 135 -3.68 11.20 -10.74
CA ALA A 135 -3.30 12.06 -9.63
C ALA A 135 -4.53 12.51 -8.85
N SER A 136 -4.35 12.88 -7.58
CA SER A 136 -5.43 13.43 -6.75
C SER A 136 -5.96 14.75 -7.33
N ASN A 137 -5.09 15.50 -8.01
CA ASN A 137 -5.46 16.71 -8.74
C ASN A 137 -4.63 16.88 -10.02
N LEU A 138 -5.30 17.19 -11.12
CA LEU A 138 -4.69 17.52 -12.40
C LEU A 138 -5.16 18.92 -12.84
N ARG A 139 -4.21 19.75 -13.25
CA ARG A 139 -4.50 21.09 -13.77
C ARG A 139 -3.68 21.35 -15.02
N LEU A 140 -4.36 21.63 -16.12
CA LEU A 140 -3.72 22.14 -17.33
C LEU A 140 -3.56 23.65 -17.24
N ASP A 141 -2.36 24.15 -17.51
CA ASP A 141 -2.12 25.59 -17.64
C ASP A 141 -2.32 26.08 -19.09
N SER A 142 -2.36 27.40 -19.29
CA SER A 142 -2.51 28.01 -20.62
C SER A 142 -1.32 27.75 -21.56
N GLY A 143 -0.19 27.30 -21.01
CA GLY A 143 1.01 26.90 -21.75
C GLY A 143 1.03 25.41 -22.12
N ARG A 144 -0.09 24.70 -21.93
CA ARG A 144 -0.23 23.26 -22.20
C ARG A 144 0.68 22.37 -21.34
N ARG A 145 1.03 22.84 -20.15
CA ARG A 145 1.70 22.02 -19.15
C ARG A 145 0.65 21.47 -18.20
N LEU A 146 0.76 20.19 -17.93
CA LEU A 146 -0.08 19.52 -16.95
C LEU A 146 0.65 19.53 -15.61
N THR A 147 0.00 20.05 -14.58
CA THR A 147 0.46 19.95 -13.20
C THR A 147 -0.33 18.85 -12.52
N ALA A 148 0.37 17.88 -11.94
CA ALA A 148 -0.20 16.75 -11.22
C ALA A 148 0.20 16.83 -9.74
N VAL A 149 -0.79 16.72 -8.85
CA VAL A 149 -0.58 16.55 -7.40
C VAL A 149 -0.82 15.08 -7.08
N ILE A 150 0.26 14.37 -6.81
CA ILE A 150 0.27 12.93 -6.52
C ILE A 150 0.31 12.77 -5.00
N ASP A 151 -0.73 12.18 -4.43
CA ASP A 151 -0.73 11.75 -3.04
C ASP A 151 0.22 10.57 -2.86
N LEU A 152 1.18 10.69 -1.94
CA LEU A 152 2.10 9.59 -1.62
C LEU A 152 1.48 8.56 -0.67
N SER A 153 0.23 8.79 -0.25
CA SER A 153 -0.60 7.88 0.54
C SER A 153 0.04 7.46 1.86
N ASP A 154 0.82 8.36 2.48
CA ASP A 154 1.45 8.14 3.78
C ASP A 154 0.70 8.86 4.91
N ARG A 155 1.05 8.55 6.16
CA ARG A 155 0.32 9.08 7.32
C ARG A 155 0.55 10.56 7.55
N ALA A 156 1.71 11.11 7.18
CA ALA A 156 1.99 12.53 7.37
C ALA A 156 1.29 13.40 6.32
N GLY A 157 0.82 12.81 5.20
CA GLY A 157 0.11 13.49 4.13
C GLY A 157 1.04 14.17 3.12
N HIS A 158 2.19 13.55 2.84
CA HIS A 158 3.10 14.00 1.80
C HIS A 158 2.47 13.88 0.42
N ALA A 159 2.83 14.82 -0.44
CA ALA A 159 2.46 14.83 -1.84
C ALA A 159 3.69 15.07 -2.71
N ARG A 160 3.55 14.82 -4.00
CA ARG A 160 4.50 15.24 -5.02
C ARG A 160 3.77 16.08 -6.06
N ILE A 161 4.30 17.27 -6.32
CA ILE A 161 3.86 18.09 -7.44
C ILE A 161 4.78 17.78 -8.61
N GLU A 162 4.21 17.28 -9.69
CA GLU A 162 4.92 17.03 -10.93
C GLU A 162 4.38 17.92 -12.04
N HIS A 163 5.30 18.47 -12.82
CA HIS A 163 4.96 19.23 -14.02
C HIS A 163 5.34 18.44 -15.25
N TRP A 164 4.41 18.37 -16.20
CA TRP A 164 4.52 17.56 -17.40
C TRP A 164 4.31 18.42 -18.64
N ALA A 165 5.15 18.22 -19.65
CA ALA A 165 4.86 18.64 -21.00
C ALA A 165 3.95 17.60 -21.65
N VAL A 166 3.01 18.06 -22.46
CA VAL A 166 2.19 17.19 -23.31
C VAL A 166 2.70 17.33 -24.74
N ASP A 167 3.12 16.23 -25.34
CA ASP A 167 3.65 16.17 -26.71
C ASP A 167 3.10 14.95 -27.49
N ALA A 168 3.58 14.73 -28.71
CA ALA A 168 3.14 13.63 -29.57
C ALA A 168 3.35 12.22 -28.97
N GLU A 169 4.32 12.07 -28.07
CA GLU A 169 4.64 10.80 -27.39
C GLU A 169 3.86 10.64 -26.09
N GLY A 170 3.12 11.66 -25.66
CA GLY A 170 2.26 11.63 -24.48
C GLY A 170 2.72 12.64 -23.43
N PHE A 171 3.18 12.14 -22.29
CA PHE A 171 3.56 12.98 -21.14
C PHE A 171 5.06 12.88 -20.87
N ALA A 172 5.77 14.01 -20.94
CA ALA A 172 7.18 14.11 -20.59
C ALA A 172 7.37 14.92 -19.30
N ARG A 173 7.92 14.31 -18.25
CA ARG A 173 8.08 14.97 -16.94
C ARG A 173 9.16 16.05 -17.03
N ILE A 174 8.79 17.28 -16.70
CA ILE A 174 9.67 18.46 -16.69
C ILE A 174 10.34 18.59 -15.32
N SER A 175 9.55 18.51 -14.25
CA SER A 175 10.04 18.66 -12.88
C SER A 175 9.17 17.91 -11.88
N SER A 176 9.72 17.73 -10.69
CA SER A 176 9.08 17.08 -9.55
C SER A 176 9.58 17.74 -8.28
N GLU A 177 8.66 18.08 -7.38
CA GLU A 177 8.97 18.62 -6.06
C GLU A 177 8.08 18.02 -4.98
N ASN A 178 8.59 17.95 -3.75
CA ASN A 178 7.82 17.49 -2.61
C ASN A 178 6.86 18.58 -2.16
N ALA A 179 5.66 18.18 -1.77
CA ALA A 179 4.60 19.05 -1.28
C ALA A 179 3.83 18.37 -0.16
N TRP A 180 2.79 19.05 0.30
CA TRP A 180 1.85 18.54 1.30
C TRP A 180 0.46 18.45 0.67
N MET A 181 -0.28 17.41 1.02
CA MET A 181 -1.71 17.34 0.74
C MET A 181 -2.46 18.43 1.51
N GLN A 182 -3.67 18.76 1.06
CA GLN A 182 -4.52 19.71 1.76
C GLN A 182 -4.83 19.20 3.18
N GLY A 183 -4.51 20.00 4.20
CA GLY A 183 -4.70 19.63 5.61
C GLY A 183 -3.45 19.08 6.30
N ALA A 184 -2.43 18.71 5.54
CA ALA A 184 -1.14 18.24 6.05
C ALA A 184 -0.22 19.43 6.46
N PRO A 185 0.84 19.19 7.26
CA PRO A 185 1.28 17.89 7.79
C PRO A 185 0.38 17.37 8.91
N HIS A 186 0.08 16.06 8.87
CA HIS A 186 -0.62 15.35 9.95
C HIS A 186 0.39 14.73 10.91
N TRP A 187 0.84 15.52 11.89
CA TRP A 187 1.85 15.02 12.83
C TRP A 187 1.33 13.87 13.70
N PRO A 188 2.09 12.78 13.86
CA PRO A 188 1.67 11.62 14.65
C PRO A 188 1.49 12.00 16.12
N LEU A 189 0.37 11.53 16.71
CA LEU A 189 0.02 11.80 18.11
C LEU A 189 0.31 10.62 19.04
N THR A 190 0.62 9.44 18.50
CA THR A 190 0.89 8.21 19.25
C THR A 190 2.32 7.72 19.02
N PRO A 191 2.89 6.94 19.95
CA PRO A 191 4.19 6.27 19.76
C PRO A 191 4.23 5.43 18.47
N GLU A 192 3.17 4.67 18.22
CA GLU A 192 3.05 3.79 17.05
C GLU A 192 3.04 4.58 15.74
N ASN A 193 2.19 5.61 15.63
CA ASN A 193 2.15 6.44 14.43
C ASN A 193 3.48 7.20 14.22
N THR A 194 4.19 7.53 15.30
CA THR A 194 5.52 8.16 15.18
C THR A 194 6.53 7.20 14.56
N ALA A 195 6.52 5.93 14.96
CA ALA A 195 7.34 4.89 14.33
C ALA A 195 6.96 4.68 12.86
N LEU A 196 5.67 4.61 12.55
CA LEU A 196 5.19 4.44 11.18
C LEU A 196 5.56 5.62 10.28
N CYS A 197 5.33 6.86 10.70
CA CYS A 197 5.72 8.03 9.92
C CYS A 197 7.22 8.09 9.65
N ALA A 198 8.06 7.67 10.60
CA ALA A 198 9.51 7.60 10.39
C ALA A 198 9.90 6.59 9.30
N LEU A 199 9.28 5.40 9.31
CA LEU A 199 9.52 4.37 8.31
C LEU A 199 8.99 4.79 6.93
N GLU A 200 7.77 5.35 6.87
CA GLU A 200 7.18 5.85 5.61
C GLU A 200 8.02 6.95 4.99
N ALA A 201 8.44 7.95 5.78
CA ALA A 201 9.28 9.03 5.30
C ALA A 201 10.60 8.49 4.72
N GLU A 202 11.22 7.51 5.36
CA GLU A 202 12.44 6.86 4.84
C GLU A 202 12.16 6.12 3.53
N MET A 203 11.10 5.31 3.46
CA MET A 203 10.71 4.57 2.26
C MET A 203 10.36 5.47 1.06
N LEU A 204 9.88 6.70 1.33
CA LEU A 204 9.63 7.71 0.31
C LEU A 204 10.89 8.51 -0.09
N GLY A 205 12.05 8.21 0.50
CA GLY A 205 13.32 8.91 0.26
C GLY A 205 13.42 10.26 0.97
N LEU A 206 12.54 10.55 1.93
CA LEU A 206 12.51 11.79 2.73
C LEU A 206 13.41 11.66 3.96
N CYS A 207 14.66 11.21 3.78
CA CYS A 207 15.58 10.83 4.85
C CYS A 207 15.77 11.93 5.92
N GLY A 208 15.92 13.18 5.49
CA GLY A 208 16.06 14.32 6.41
C GLY A 208 14.82 14.56 7.27
N GLU A 209 13.65 14.17 6.78
CA GLU A 209 12.41 14.18 7.52
C GLU A 209 12.29 12.97 8.46
N ALA A 210 12.58 11.77 7.97
CA ALA A 210 12.59 10.52 8.74
C ALA A 210 13.45 10.65 10.01
N GLU A 211 14.63 11.24 9.87
CA GLU A 211 15.59 11.50 10.96
C GLU A 211 15.05 12.43 12.06
N ASN A 212 14.10 13.31 11.75
CA ASN A 212 13.52 14.22 12.74
C ASN A 212 12.55 13.53 13.72
N TYR A 213 12.08 12.32 13.39
CA TYR A 213 11.32 11.46 14.32
C TYR A 213 12.21 10.73 15.33
N LEU A 214 13.51 10.61 15.06
CA LEU A 214 14.47 9.97 15.95
C LEU A 214 14.91 10.92 17.08
N ALA A 215 15.22 10.33 18.23
CA ALA A 215 15.94 11.00 19.30
C ALA A 215 17.32 11.47 18.80
N PRO A 216 17.87 12.61 19.28
CA PRO A 216 19.09 13.20 18.76
C PRO A 216 20.28 12.23 18.67
N GLU A 217 20.40 11.30 19.60
CA GLU A 217 21.49 10.32 19.70
C GLU A 217 21.44 9.23 18.62
N LEU A 218 20.29 9.05 17.98
CA LEU A 218 20.10 8.10 16.89
C LEU A 218 20.27 8.72 15.51
N ARG A 219 20.33 10.06 15.42
CA ARG A 219 20.28 10.75 14.14
C ARG A 219 21.54 10.61 13.30
N ASN A 220 21.38 10.63 11.97
CA ASN A 220 22.47 10.56 10.98
C ASN A 220 23.32 9.30 11.09
N ARG A 221 22.74 8.21 11.60
CA ARG A 221 23.41 6.92 11.74
C ARG A 221 23.06 5.95 10.60
N GLY A 222 22.18 6.36 9.68
CA GLY A 222 21.69 5.50 8.60
C GLY A 222 20.81 4.35 9.10
N LEU A 223 20.26 4.46 10.33
CA LEU A 223 19.52 3.38 10.97
C LEU A 223 18.22 3.06 10.22
N LEU A 224 17.45 4.09 9.85
CA LEU A 224 16.19 3.89 9.11
C LEU A 224 16.47 3.37 7.70
N GLU A 225 17.48 3.91 7.01
CA GLU A 225 17.91 3.41 5.70
C GLU A 225 18.25 1.91 5.73
N GLU A 226 19.00 1.47 6.75
CA GLU A 226 19.34 0.06 6.94
C GLU A 226 18.09 -0.79 7.23
N ILE A 227 17.20 -0.32 8.11
CA ILE A 227 15.99 -1.02 8.53
C ILE A 227 14.97 -1.15 7.38
N CYS A 228 14.78 -0.09 6.59
CA CYS A 228 13.81 -0.02 5.50
C CYS A 228 14.34 -0.60 4.18
N ARG A 229 15.61 -1.05 4.13
CA ARG A 229 16.20 -1.60 2.91
C ARG A 229 15.35 -2.76 2.39
N ASP A 230 14.99 -2.68 1.10
CA ASP A 230 14.15 -3.66 0.39
C ASP A 230 12.71 -3.82 0.92
N ALA A 231 12.28 -2.97 1.87
CA ALA A 231 10.90 -2.97 2.33
C ALA A 231 9.96 -2.38 1.26
N ILE A 232 8.78 -2.97 1.10
CA ILE A 232 7.75 -2.57 0.12
C ILE A 232 6.57 -1.84 0.78
N GLY A 233 6.47 -1.86 2.11
CA GLY A 233 5.45 -1.13 2.86
C GLY A 233 5.67 -1.22 4.37
N CYS A 234 4.86 -0.50 5.13
CA CYS A 234 4.82 -0.62 6.58
C CYS A 234 3.39 -0.47 7.15
N GLY A 235 3.15 -1.01 8.33
CA GLY A 235 1.83 -0.95 8.96
C GLY A 235 1.86 -1.30 10.46
N PRO A 236 0.75 -1.09 11.17
CA PRO A 236 0.63 -1.55 12.55
C PRO A 236 0.76 -3.08 12.62
N MET A 237 1.20 -3.59 13.76
CA MET A 237 1.21 -5.04 13.98
C MET A 237 -0.22 -5.58 14.04
N LEU A 238 -0.53 -6.62 13.25
CA LEU A 238 -1.84 -7.29 13.31
C LEU A 238 -2.13 -7.87 14.70
N CYS A 239 -1.11 -8.40 15.36
CA CYS A 239 -1.19 -8.90 16.72
C CYS A 239 0.02 -8.44 17.53
N ALA A 240 -0.20 -8.18 18.82
CA ALA A 240 0.89 -7.90 19.75
C ALA A 240 1.86 -9.08 19.77
N HIS A 241 3.16 -8.80 19.67
CA HIS A 241 4.16 -9.85 19.77
C HIS A 241 4.19 -10.44 21.19
N PRO A 242 4.42 -11.76 21.37
CA PRO A 242 4.42 -12.41 22.68
C PRO A 242 5.31 -11.75 23.76
N ASP A 243 6.45 -11.19 23.35
CA ASP A 243 7.40 -10.49 24.23
C ASP A 243 6.86 -9.18 24.85
N GLY A 244 5.70 -8.67 24.39
CA GLY A 244 5.07 -7.45 24.92
C GLY A 244 5.79 -6.13 24.59
N ARG A 245 6.89 -6.19 23.84
CA ARG A 245 7.58 -5.00 23.31
C ARG A 245 6.69 -4.31 22.25
N SER A 246 6.80 -2.98 22.14
CA SER A 246 6.13 -2.24 21.07
C SER A 246 6.80 -2.51 19.73
N ALA A 247 5.99 -2.84 18.72
CA ALA A 247 6.44 -3.09 17.37
C ALA A 247 5.44 -2.55 16.34
N VAL A 248 5.99 -2.20 15.18
CA VAL A 248 5.27 -2.02 13.92
C VAL A 248 5.80 -3.05 12.92
N ALA A 249 5.16 -3.20 11.78
CA ALA A 249 5.58 -4.13 10.75
C ALA A 249 6.19 -3.42 9.54
N LEU A 250 7.29 -3.96 9.03
CA LEU A 250 7.75 -3.74 7.65
C LEU A 250 7.36 -4.94 6.80
N PHE A 251 6.93 -4.68 5.57
CA PHE A 251 6.54 -5.69 4.61
C PHE A 251 7.66 -5.89 3.59
N PHE A 252 8.00 -7.15 3.32
CA PHE A 252 9.03 -7.55 2.36
C PHE A 252 8.42 -8.51 1.35
N GLN A 253 8.71 -8.31 0.06
CA GLN A 253 8.27 -9.24 -0.97
C GLN A 253 9.10 -10.53 -0.92
N GLU A 254 8.44 -11.66 -0.74
CA GLU A 254 9.08 -12.99 -0.71
C GLU A 254 8.84 -13.74 -2.04
N ALA A 255 7.66 -13.54 -2.64
CA ALA A 255 7.32 -13.98 -3.99
C ALA A 255 6.35 -12.98 -4.64
N GLU A 256 6.00 -13.18 -5.91
CA GLU A 256 5.14 -12.26 -6.67
C GLU A 256 3.85 -11.89 -5.93
N ARG A 257 3.19 -12.88 -5.32
CA ARG A 257 1.92 -12.72 -4.59
C ARG A 257 2.02 -12.97 -3.08
N LEU A 258 3.25 -12.98 -2.54
CA LEU A 258 3.51 -13.23 -1.13
C LEU A 258 4.44 -12.18 -0.56
N ALA A 259 3.96 -11.47 0.45
CA ALA A 259 4.77 -10.64 1.32
C ALA A 259 4.88 -11.25 2.72
N VAL A 260 5.94 -10.88 3.43
CA VAL A 260 6.16 -11.23 4.84
C VAL A 260 6.26 -9.97 5.67
N ALA A 261 5.55 -9.93 6.79
CA ALA A 261 5.69 -8.89 7.79
C ALA A 261 6.83 -9.24 8.75
N ARG A 262 7.76 -8.30 8.96
CA ARG A 262 8.82 -8.40 9.96
C ARG A 262 8.63 -7.32 11.01
N PRO A 263 8.74 -7.65 12.31
CA PRO A 263 8.56 -6.67 13.36
C PRO A 263 9.76 -5.72 13.39
N VAL A 264 9.47 -4.41 13.37
CA VAL A 264 10.40 -3.35 13.76
C VAL A 264 10.06 -2.95 15.18
N TRP A 265 10.97 -3.25 16.08
CA TRP A 265 10.84 -2.90 17.48
C TRP A 265 11.16 -1.45 17.68
N TYR A 266 10.41 -0.79 18.54
CA TYR A 266 10.69 0.60 18.86
C TYR A 266 10.42 0.91 20.33
N HIS A 267 11.08 1.96 20.81
CA HIS A 267 10.75 2.62 22.06
C HIS A 267 10.69 4.11 21.80
N ALA A 268 9.52 4.72 22.05
CA ALA A 268 9.33 6.16 21.88
C ALA A 268 9.09 6.83 23.24
N VAL A 269 9.61 8.05 23.38
CA VAL A 269 9.51 8.87 24.59
C VAL A 269 8.79 10.18 24.29
N PRO A 270 8.00 10.74 25.24
CA PRO A 270 7.31 12.01 25.04
C PRO A 270 8.28 13.18 25.28
N ALA A 271 9.25 13.35 24.37
CA ALA A 271 10.28 14.38 24.47
C ALA A 271 9.93 15.67 23.68
N GLY A 272 8.80 15.67 22.96
CA GLY A 272 8.47 16.73 22.03
C GLY A 272 9.39 16.76 20.81
N GLY A 273 8.90 17.28 19.70
CA GLY A 273 9.65 17.33 18.45
C GLY A 273 9.00 18.28 17.46
N ARG A 274 9.69 18.53 16.34
CA ARG A 274 9.15 19.34 15.25
C ARG A 274 7.96 18.65 14.56
N GLN A 275 7.85 17.33 14.70
CA GLN A 275 6.88 16.49 14.00
C GLN A 275 5.96 15.70 14.96
N GLY A 276 5.73 16.23 16.16
CA GLY A 276 4.81 15.61 17.14
C GLY A 276 5.39 15.53 18.56
N PRO A 277 4.61 14.98 19.50
CA PRO A 277 4.99 14.93 20.91
C PRO A 277 6.00 13.80 21.25
N TRP A 278 6.22 12.85 20.34
CA TRP A 278 7.05 11.66 20.57
C TRP A 278 8.35 11.71 19.77
N GLN A 279 9.39 11.09 20.31
CA GLN A 279 10.65 10.79 19.61
C GLN A 279 11.01 9.32 19.80
N ILE A 280 11.56 8.69 18.76
CA ILE A 280 11.99 7.30 18.79
C ILE A 280 13.39 7.23 19.42
N ALA A 281 13.48 6.68 20.62
CA ALA A 281 14.70 6.54 21.40
C ALA A 281 15.42 5.19 21.20
N ARG A 282 14.72 4.20 20.63
CA ARG A 282 15.31 2.96 20.11
C ARG A 282 14.48 2.48 18.94
N ILE A 283 15.14 1.98 17.89
CA ILE A 283 14.50 1.28 16.78
C ILE A 283 15.43 0.21 16.25
N ASP A 284 14.90 -0.99 15.99
CA ASP A 284 15.68 -2.12 15.52
C ASP A 284 14.83 -3.13 14.73
N LEU A 285 15.40 -3.67 13.66
CA LEU A 285 14.85 -4.83 12.93
C LEU A 285 15.42 -6.10 13.60
N ASP A 286 14.59 -7.12 13.79
CA ASP A 286 14.95 -8.42 14.40
C ASP A 286 15.24 -8.44 15.92
N GLY A 287 15.04 -7.35 16.65
CA GLY A 287 15.03 -7.40 18.11
C GLY A 287 16.42 -7.38 18.76
N LYS A 288 17.46 -6.96 18.04
CA LYS A 288 18.88 -6.97 18.47
C LYS A 288 19.34 -5.63 18.99
#